data_AF-A0AA35SVY2-F1
#
_entry.id   AF-A0AA35SVY2-F1
#
_cell.length_a   1.000
_cell.length_b   1.000
_cell.length_c   1.000
_cell.angle_alpha   90.00
_cell.angle_beta   90.00
_cell.angle_gamma   90.00
#
_symmetry.space_group_name_H-M   'P 1'
#
loop_
_entity.id
_entity.type
_entity.pdbx_description
1 polymer ?
#
loop_
_entity_poly.entity_id
_entity_poly.type
_entity_poly.pdbx_seq_one_letter_code
_entity_poly.pdbx_strand_id
1 'polypeptide(L)'
;MWFGESEANVRDVFDKARAAAPCVLFFDELDSIAKSRGGNVGDGGGAADRVINQVLTEMDGMSSKKNVFIIGATNRPDIIDPAILRPGRLDQLIYIPLPDEPSRISILKATTRKSPLSEDVDLMYIAKATNRPDIIDPAILRPGRLDQLIYIPLPDEPSRISILKATTRKSPLSEDVDLMYIAKVTKGFSGADLTEICQRACKLAIRESIEADIRRERELRDNPDQEIDMEEDQVPEIRKEHFEEAMRFARRSVTDSDIRKYEMFAQKLQTARGFGQSFRFPQSQGAQGSSQGGGAGGGASNPPGLEDKQDDLYS
;
A
#
# COMPACT_ATOMS: atom_id res chain seq x y z
N MET A 1 -2.98 24.38 37.00
CA MET A 1 -3.27 22.93 36.93
C MET A 1 -3.50 22.45 38.35
N TRP A 2 -4.73 22.04 38.68
CA TRP A 2 -5.06 21.57 40.02
C TRP A 2 -4.58 20.12 40.17
N PHE A 3 -3.75 19.89 41.18
CA PHE A 3 -3.12 18.60 41.44
C PHE A 3 -4.18 17.62 41.99
N GLY A 4 -4.33 16.43 41.40
CA GLY A 4 -5.23 15.37 41.89
C GLY A 4 -6.65 15.34 41.31
N GLU A 5 -7.07 16.34 40.53
CA GLU A 5 -8.39 16.37 39.87
C GLU A 5 -8.58 15.19 38.90
N SER A 6 -7.52 14.80 38.19
CA SER A 6 -7.54 13.66 37.26
C SER A 6 -7.77 12.31 37.94
N GLU A 7 -7.27 12.11 39.16
CA GLU A 7 -7.49 10.85 39.91
C GLU A 7 -8.91 10.77 40.46
N ALA A 8 -9.44 11.89 40.98
CA ALA A 8 -10.82 11.98 41.42
C ALA A 8 -11.80 11.70 40.26
N ASN A 9 -11.54 12.25 39.08
CA ASN A 9 -12.33 11.97 37.90
C ASN A 9 -12.33 10.49 37.51
N VAL A 10 -11.20 9.79 37.64
CA VAL A 10 -11.15 8.34 37.40
C VAL A 10 -12.05 7.61 38.40
N ARG A 11 -11.96 7.91 39.70
CA ARG A 11 -12.83 7.30 40.73
C ARG A 11 -14.31 7.52 40.42
N ASP A 12 -14.68 8.77 40.12
CA ASP A 12 -16.06 9.14 39.82
C ASP A 12 -16.62 8.38 38.60
N VAL A 13 -15.80 8.16 37.57
CA VAL A 13 -16.19 7.37 36.39
C VAL A 13 -16.45 5.91 36.75
N PHE A 14 -15.56 5.30 37.54
CA PHE A 14 -15.72 3.91 37.99
C PHE A 14 -16.88 3.75 38.98
N ASP A 15 -17.14 4.72 39.85
CA ASP A 15 -18.31 4.73 40.75
C ASP A 15 -19.62 4.85 39.96
N LYS A 16 -19.69 5.74 38.97
CA LYS A 16 -20.84 5.85 38.05
C LYS A 16 -21.06 4.56 37.28
N ALA A 17 -20.00 3.94 36.77
CA ALA A 17 -20.07 2.66 36.08
C ALA A 17 -20.62 1.55 37.01
N ARG A 18 -20.14 1.50 38.26
CA ARG A 18 -20.63 0.54 39.27
C ARG A 18 -22.10 0.76 39.62
N ALA A 19 -22.54 2.01 39.74
CA ALA A 19 -23.93 2.35 40.01
C ALA A 19 -24.86 2.05 38.82
N ALA A 20 -24.35 2.15 37.60
CA ALA A 20 -25.09 1.90 36.35
C ALA A 20 -25.00 0.43 35.87
N ALA A 21 -24.50 -0.49 36.69
CA ALA A 21 -24.35 -1.89 36.35
C ALA A 21 -25.70 -2.56 35.99
N PRO A 22 -25.81 -3.32 34.89
CA PRO A 22 -24.74 -3.76 34.00
C PRO A 22 -24.31 -2.70 32.98
N CYS A 23 -23.00 -2.40 32.90
CA CYS A 23 -22.49 -1.39 31.98
C CYS A 23 -21.16 -1.79 31.32
N VAL A 24 -20.84 -1.12 30.21
CA VAL A 24 -19.56 -1.26 29.51
C VAL A 24 -18.78 0.04 29.64
N LEU A 25 -17.54 -0.04 30.11
CA LEU A 25 -16.61 1.07 30.19
C LEU A 25 -15.59 0.94 29.05
N PHE A 26 -15.61 1.88 28.11
CA PHE A 26 -14.74 1.87 26.93
C PHE A 26 -13.67 2.94 27.04
N PHE A 27 -12.40 2.54 26.93
CA PHE A 27 -11.24 3.41 26.86
C PHE A 27 -10.68 3.40 25.44
N ASP A 28 -10.92 4.48 24.69
CA ASP A 28 -10.25 4.71 23.41
C ASP A 28 -8.85 5.28 23.62
N GLU A 29 -7.95 5.05 22.68
CA GLU A 29 -6.55 5.50 22.74
C GLU A 29 -5.89 5.24 24.11
N LEU A 30 -5.96 4.00 24.58
CA LEU A 30 -5.42 3.61 25.88
C LEU A 30 -3.94 4.00 26.02
N ASP A 31 -3.18 4.00 24.93
CA ASP A 31 -1.79 4.44 24.87
C ASP A 31 -1.57 5.92 25.19
N SER A 32 -2.61 6.76 25.21
CA SER A 32 -2.52 8.14 25.69
C SER A 32 -2.42 8.21 27.22
N ILE A 33 -3.06 7.28 27.93
CA ILE A 33 -3.08 7.24 29.40
C ILE A 33 -2.20 6.16 30.00
N ALA A 34 -1.81 5.13 29.24
CA ALA A 34 -1.23 3.87 29.74
C ALA A 34 0.21 3.61 29.27
N LYS A 35 1.03 4.65 29.05
CA LYS A 35 2.40 4.48 28.53
C LYS A 35 3.31 3.78 29.53
N SER A 36 4.20 2.93 29.04
CA SER A 36 5.21 2.23 29.83
C SER A 36 6.12 3.23 30.54
N ARG A 37 6.35 2.96 31.83
CA ARG A 37 7.14 3.81 32.72
C ARG A 37 8.62 3.59 32.39
N GLY A 38 9.33 4.64 31.95
CA GLY A 38 10.77 4.49 31.73
C GLY A 38 11.53 5.59 30.99
N GLY A 39 10.91 6.72 30.63
CA GLY A 39 11.57 7.72 29.76
C GLY A 39 12.33 8.84 30.45
N ASN A 40 11.75 9.52 31.45
CA ASN A 40 12.28 10.80 31.93
C ASN A 40 12.32 10.89 33.46
N VAL A 41 13.54 10.82 34.01
CA VAL A 41 13.89 11.18 35.39
C VAL A 41 13.89 12.72 35.53
N GLY A 42 12.76 13.36 35.26
CA GLY A 42 12.64 14.82 35.27
C GLY A 42 11.20 15.28 35.43
N ASP A 43 10.73 15.30 36.68
CA ASP A 43 9.73 16.17 37.34
C ASP A 43 8.40 16.57 36.65
N GLY A 44 8.06 16.01 35.48
CA GLY A 44 6.81 16.29 34.74
C GLY A 44 5.96 15.05 34.41
N GLY A 45 6.49 13.84 34.61
CA GLY A 45 5.83 12.58 34.23
C GLY A 45 4.88 11.97 35.26
N GLY A 46 4.94 12.41 36.52
CA GLY A 46 4.26 11.72 37.63
C GLY A 46 2.72 11.82 37.61
N ALA A 47 2.14 12.81 36.90
CA ALA A 47 0.69 12.93 36.81
C ALA A 47 0.05 11.78 36.03
N ALA A 48 0.65 11.39 34.90
CA ALA A 48 0.19 10.25 34.11
C ALA A 48 0.36 8.94 34.89
N ASP A 49 1.51 8.76 35.56
CA ASP A 49 1.78 7.58 36.38
C ASP A 49 0.78 7.40 37.53
N ARG A 50 0.37 8.51 38.16
CA ARG A 50 -0.64 8.48 39.23
C ARG A 50 -2.04 8.15 38.70
N VAL A 51 -2.42 8.71 37.55
CA VAL A 51 -3.68 8.37 36.87
C VAL A 51 -3.71 6.89 36.51
N ILE A 52 -2.63 6.34 35.96
CA ILE A 52 -2.50 4.89 35.69
C ILE A 52 -2.68 4.08 36.97
N ASN A 53 -1.98 4.44 38.04
CA ASN A 53 -2.11 3.72 39.32
C ASN A 53 -3.55 3.75 39.85
N GLN A 54 -4.25 4.88 39.69
CA GLN A 54 -5.66 4.98 40.07
C GLN A 54 -6.54 4.06 39.22
N VAL A 55 -6.36 4.03 37.89
CA VAL A 55 -7.08 3.12 36.99
C VAL A 55 -6.83 1.66 37.39
N LEU A 56 -5.58 1.28 37.64
CA LEU A 56 -5.22 -0.07 38.08
C LEU A 56 -5.89 -0.47 39.41
N THR A 57 -5.95 0.47 40.35
CA THR A 57 -6.58 0.25 41.67
C THR A 57 -8.08 0.06 41.53
N GLU A 58 -8.75 0.87 40.69
CA GLU A 58 -10.17 0.70 40.41
C GLU A 58 -10.45 -0.66 39.75
N MET A 59 -9.63 -1.05 38.75
CA MET A 59 -9.78 -2.33 38.04
C MET A 59 -9.63 -3.55 38.97
N ASP A 60 -8.64 -3.56 39.86
CA ASP A 60 -8.44 -4.63 40.83
C ASP A 60 -9.64 -4.74 41.81
N GLY A 61 -10.27 -3.61 42.12
CA GLY A 61 -11.47 -3.54 42.97
C GLY A 61 -12.74 -4.16 42.37
N MET A 62 -12.75 -4.46 41.07
CA MET A 62 -13.96 -4.89 40.34
C MET A 62 -14.26 -6.39 40.41
N SER A 63 -13.35 -7.20 40.95
CA SER A 63 -13.48 -8.67 41.00
C SER A 63 -14.67 -9.20 41.82
N SER A 64 -15.33 -8.35 42.64
CA SER A 64 -16.40 -8.78 43.55
C SER A 64 -17.83 -8.70 42.97
N LYS A 65 -18.06 -7.93 41.89
CA LYS A 65 -19.37 -7.84 41.20
C LYS A 65 -19.16 -7.75 39.69
N LYS A 66 -19.34 -8.87 38.99
CA LYS A 66 -19.07 -9.09 37.54
C LYS A 66 -19.98 -8.33 36.57
N ASN A 67 -20.46 -7.15 36.91
CA ASN A 67 -21.51 -6.47 36.14
C ASN A 67 -20.98 -5.31 35.28
N VAL A 68 -19.70 -4.94 35.40
CA VAL A 68 -19.09 -3.90 34.57
C VAL A 68 -18.00 -4.52 33.71
N PHE A 69 -18.12 -4.35 32.40
CA PHE A 69 -17.19 -4.88 31.41
C PHE A 69 -16.29 -3.76 30.90
N ILE A 70 -14.97 -3.95 30.93
CA ILE A 70 -14.00 -2.93 30.49
C ILE A 70 -13.44 -3.33 29.13
N ILE A 71 -13.40 -2.38 28.20
CA ILE A 71 -12.78 -2.54 26.88
C ILE A 71 -11.78 -1.40 26.69
N GLY A 72 -10.58 -1.72 26.22
CA GLY A 72 -9.57 -0.75 25.81
C GLY A 72 -9.20 -0.90 24.34
N ALA A 73 -9.05 0.20 23.61
CA ALA A 73 -8.54 0.24 22.24
C ALA A 73 -7.19 0.97 22.22
N THR A 74 -6.22 0.46 21.46
CA THR A 74 -4.92 1.11 21.27
C THR A 74 -4.34 0.80 19.89
N ASN A 75 -3.65 1.78 19.32
CA ASN A 75 -2.87 1.61 18.08
C ASN A 75 -1.41 1.24 18.34
N ARG A 76 -0.96 1.30 19.61
CA ARG A 76 0.45 1.11 20.00
C ARG A 76 0.57 0.16 21.20
N PRO A 77 0.34 -1.15 21.00
CA PRO A 77 0.43 -2.13 22.09
C PRO A 77 1.85 -2.27 22.65
N ASP A 78 2.87 -1.89 21.89
CA ASP A 78 4.28 -1.94 22.27
C ASP A 78 4.64 -0.98 23.42
N ILE A 79 3.88 0.11 23.59
CA ILE A 79 4.14 1.11 24.63
C ILE A 79 3.20 1.01 25.83
N ILE A 80 2.28 0.03 25.86
CA ILE A 80 1.34 -0.12 26.98
C ILE A 80 2.07 -0.66 28.22
N ASP A 81 1.78 -0.11 29.40
CA ASP A 81 2.30 -0.60 30.68
C ASP A 81 1.90 -2.08 30.88
N PRO A 82 2.86 -3.02 31.00
CA PRO A 82 2.58 -4.43 31.22
C PRO A 82 1.73 -4.71 32.47
N ALA A 83 1.67 -3.79 33.44
CA ALA A 83 0.81 -3.89 34.60
C ALA A 83 -0.68 -3.93 34.22
N ILE A 84 -1.10 -3.23 33.16
CA ILE A 84 -2.50 -3.20 32.73
C ILE A 84 -2.92 -4.53 32.08
N LEU A 85 -1.98 -5.24 31.47
CA LEU A 85 -2.18 -6.50 30.76
C LEU A 85 -2.20 -7.74 31.66
N ARG A 86 -2.11 -7.56 32.99
CA ARG A 86 -2.07 -8.67 33.94
C ARG A 86 -3.45 -9.32 34.10
N PRO A 87 -3.51 -10.63 34.43
CA PRO A 87 -4.76 -11.33 34.74
C PRO A 87 -5.62 -10.57 35.74
N GLY A 88 -6.92 -10.43 35.46
CA GLY A 88 -7.87 -9.67 36.28
C GLY A 88 -8.02 -8.18 35.91
N ARG A 89 -7.27 -7.70 34.90
CA ARG A 89 -7.35 -6.33 34.35
C ARG A 89 -7.76 -6.36 32.87
N LEU A 90 -6.88 -5.96 31.94
CA LEU A 90 -7.07 -6.12 30.49
C LEU A 90 -6.25 -7.33 30.00
N ASP A 91 -6.63 -8.51 30.45
CA ASP A 91 -5.91 -9.75 30.17
C ASP A 91 -6.24 -10.38 28.81
N GLN A 92 -7.42 -10.07 28.25
CA GLN A 92 -7.83 -10.48 26.91
C GLN A 92 -7.39 -9.46 25.86
N LEU A 93 -6.29 -9.77 25.17
CA LEU A 93 -5.83 -8.99 24.02
C LEU A 93 -6.46 -9.52 22.73
N ILE A 94 -7.25 -8.67 22.08
CA ILE A 94 -7.84 -8.96 20.77
C ILE A 94 -7.08 -8.12 19.73
N TYR A 95 -6.36 -8.80 18.84
CA TYR A 95 -5.75 -8.14 17.69
C TYR A 95 -6.82 -7.89 16.62
N ILE A 96 -6.98 -6.63 16.22
CA ILE A 96 -7.85 -6.24 15.11
C ILE A 96 -6.95 -6.09 13.88
N PRO A 97 -6.92 -7.08 12.96
CA PRO A 97 -6.14 -6.97 11.74
C PRO A 97 -6.72 -5.90 10.81
N LEU A 98 -5.92 -5.47 9.84
CA LEU A 98 -6.43 -4.72 8.70
C LEU A 98 -7.56 -5.52 8.02
N PRO A 99 -8.64 -4.85 7.57
CA PRO A 99 -9.78 -5.54 7.01
C PRO A 99 -9.38 -6.28 5.73
N ASP A 100 -9.69 -7.57 5.71
CA ASP A 100 -9.60 -8.39 4.51
C ASP A 100 -10.63 -7.94 3.46
N GLU A 101 -10.55 -8.51 2.26
CA GLU A 101 -11.46 -8.13 1.18
C GLU A 101 -12.95 -8.29 1.57
N PRO A 102 -13.40 -9.43 2.13
CA PRO A 102 -14.75 -9.59 2.70
C PRO A 102 -15.14 -8.49 3.71
N SER A 103 -14.24 -8.13 4.63
CA SER A 103 -14.47 -7.09 5.63
C SER A 103 -14.57 -5.71 4.98
N ARG A 104 -13.71 -5.38 4.00
CA ARG A 104 -13.77 -4.10 3.28
C ARG A 104 -15.08 -3.92 2.54
N ILE A 105 -15.61 -4.98 1.91
CA ILE A 105 -16.93 -4.96 1.28
C ILE A 105 -18.03 -4.69 2.32
N SER A 106 -17.94 -5.34 3.47
CA SER A 106 -18.91 -5.19 4.56
C SER A 106 -18.89 -3.77 5.13
N ILE A 107 -17.70 -3.19 5.32
CA ILE A 107 -17.50 -1.80 5.75
C ILE A 107 -18.08 -0.83 4.72
N LEU A 108 -17.79 -1.03 3.43
CA LEU A 108 -18.30 -0.20 2.35
C LEU A 108 -19.83 -0.26 2.31
N LYS A 109 -20.43 -1.44 2.34
CA LYS A 109 -21.90 -1.63 2.42
C LYS A 109 -22.51 -0.95 3.64
N ALA A 110 -21.89 -1.07 4.81
CA ALA A 110 -22.39 -0.45 6.03
C ALA A 110 -22.33 1.08 5.97
N THR A 111 -21.26 1.62 5.39
CA THR A 111 -21.02 3.07 5.26
C THR A 111 -21.96 3.69 4.24
N THR A 112 -22.20 3.01 3.11
CA THR A 112 -23.06 3.52 2.03
C THR A 112 -24.54 3.18 2.21
N ARG A 113 -24.92 2.44 3.26
CA ARG A 113 -26.30 2.01 3.54
C ARG A 113 -27.35 3.13 3.53
N LYS A 114 -26.98 4.36 3.90
CA LYS A 114 -27.88 5.53 3.92
C LYS A 114 -27.65 6.48 2.74
N SER A 115 -26.71 6.16 1.86
CA SER A 115 -26.36 6.97 0.71
C SER A 115 -27.09 6.42 -0.51
N PRO A 116 -27.71 7.26 -1.35
CA PRO A 116 -28.24 6.82 -2.62
C PRO A 116 -27.06 6.46 -3.52
N LEU A 117 -26.77 5.17 -3.61
CA LEU A 117 -25.84 4.64 -4.58
C LEU A 117 -26.59 4.37 -5.87
N SER A 118 -26.05 4.87 -6.97
CA SER A 118 -26.48 4.47 -8.30
C SER A 118 -26.13 2.99 -8.53
N GLU A 119 -26.90 2.31 -9.38
CA GLU A 119 -26.78 0.86 -9.60
C GLU A 119 -25.43 0.43 -10.19
N ASP A 120 -24.67 1.39 -10.73
CA ASP A 120 -23.33 1.25 -11.29
C ASP A 120 -22.21 1.25 -10.23
N VAL A 121 -22.52 1.52 -8.96
CA VAL A 121 -21.52 1.53 -7.89
C VAL A 121 -21.29 0.12 -7.35
N ASP A 122 -20.24 -0.54 -7.84
CA ASP A 122 -19.80 -1.84 -7.32
C ASP A 122 -18.84 -1.69 -6.12
N LEU A 123 -19.38 -1.90 -4.93
CA LEU A 123 -18.62 -1.89 -3.67
C LEU A 123 -17.61 -3.05 -3.57
N MET A 124 -17.84 -4.16 -4.29
CA MET A 124 -16.91 -5.28 -4.38
C MET A 124 -15.63 -4.85 -5.12
N TYR A 125 -15.81 -4.12 -6.20
CA TYR A 125 -14.70 -3.60 -7.00
C TYR A 125 -13.89 -2.56 -6.22
N ILE A 126 -14.55 -1.60 -5.55
CA ILE A 126 -13.89 -0.55 -4.76
C ILE A 126 -13.05 -1.15 -3.63
N ALA A 127 -13.55 -2.19 -2.96
CA ALA A 127 -12.82 -2.90 -1.91
C ALA A 127 -11.50 -3.53 -2.39
N LYS A 128 -11.38 -3.86 -3.68
CA LYS A 128 -10.17 -4.46 -4.25
C LYS A 128 -9.09 -3.43 -4.61
N ALA A 129 -9.46 -2.16 -4.83
CA ALA A 129 -8.59 -1.16 -5.44
C ALA A 129 -7.78 -0.28 -4.46
N THR A 130 -8.05 -0.31 -3.15
CA THR A 130 -7.61 0.70 -2.17
C THR A 130 -6.23 0.50 -1.49
N ASN A 131 -5.32 -0.32 -2.04
CA ASN A 131 -4.03 -0.69 -1.40
C ASN A 131 -2.77 -0.15 -2.14
N ARG A 132 -2.43 1.15 -2.11
CA ARG A 132 -1.25 1.71 -2.84
C ARG A 132 0.02 2.01 -1.98
N PRO A 133 1.25 1.69 -2.46
CA PRO A 133 2.50 1.59 -1.66
C PRO A 133 3.52 2.76 -1.68
N ASP A 134 3.20 3.93 -2.24
CA ASP A 134 4.18 5.00 -2.56
C ASP A 134 4.47 6.02 -1.43
N ILE A 135 3.86 5.84 -0.25
CA ILE A 135 3.92 6.76 0.91
C ILE A 135 4.56 6.11 2.16
N ILE A 136 5.30 5.01 1.98
CA ILE A 136 5.70 4.12 3.07
C ILE A 136 6.93 4.66 3.83
N ASP A 137 6.81 4.75 5.16
CA ASP A 137 7.83 5.22 6.10
C ASP A 137 9.12 4.35 6.04
N PRO A 138 10.33 4.95 5.98
CA PRO A 138 11.61 4.23 6.02
C PRO A 138 11.79 3.26 7.19
N ALA A 139 11.09 3.48 8.31
CA ALA A 139 11.07 2.58 9.47
C ALA A 139 10.41 1.23 9.16
N ILE A 140 9.52 1.19 8.17
CA ILE A 140 8.86 -0.03 7.70
C ILE A 140 9.74 -0.77 6.66
N LEU A 141 10.71 -0.10 6.04
CA LEU A 141 11.67 -0.71 5.11
C LEU A 141 12.83 -1.45 5.81
N ARG A 142 12.82 -1.48 7.15
CA ARG A 142 13.81 -2.20 7.95
C ARG A 142 13.66 -3.73 7.74
N PRO A 143 14.76 -4.49 7.68
CA PRO A 143 14.70 -5.95 7.57
C PRO A 143 13.72 -6.57 8.59
N GLY A 144 12.77 -7.39 8.10
CA GLY A 144 11.71 -8.01 8.90
C GLY A 144 10.35 -7.30 8.93
N ARG A 145 10.14 -6.24 8.10
CA ARG A 145 8.84 -5.55 7.96
C ARG A 145 8.34 -5.52 6.50
N LEU A 146 8.63 -4.45 5.74
CA LEU A 146 8.43 -4.36 4.28
C LEU A 146 9.80 -4.33 3.62
N ASP A 147 10.50 -5.45 3.73
CA ASP A 147 11.88 -5.67 3.31
C ASP A 147 12.09 -5.68 1.79
N GLN A 148 11.04 -5.96 0.99
CA GLN A 148 11.14 -6.07 -0.47
C GLN A 148 10.34 -5.00 -1.22
N LEU A 149 11.02 -3.90 -1.54
CA LEU A 149 10.59 -2.99 -2.61
C LEU A 149 10.95 -3.60 -3.98
N ILE A 150 9.95 -3.82 -4.83
CA ILE A 150 10.13 -4.22 -6.24
C ILE A 150 9.80 -3.00 -7.10
N TYR A 151 10.80 -2.48 -7.82
CA TYR A 151 10.59 -1.44 -8.81
C TYR A 151 10.09 -2.05 -10.11
N ILE A 152 8.93 -1.60 -10.59
CA ILE A 152 8.38 -1.97 -11.89
C ILE A 152 8.56 -0.77 -12.82
N PRO A 153 9.39 -0.88 -13.88
CA PRO A 153 9.58 0.21 -14.82
C PRO A 153 8.33 0.45 -15.67
N LEU A 154 8.29 1.58 -16.37
CA LEU A 154 7.26 1.81 -17.38
C LEU A 154 7.33 0.74 -18.48
N PRO A 155 6.18 0.33 -19.05
CA PRO A 155 6.13 -0.73 -20.03
C PRO A 155 6.90 -0.35 -21.30
N ASP A 156 7.75 -1.27 -21.76
CA ASP A 156 8.39 -1.22 -23.07
C ASP A 156 7.35 -1.45 -24.19
N GLU A 157 7.74 -1.23 -25.45
CA GLU A 157 6.83 -1.38 -26.59
C GLU A 157 6.12 -2.76 -26.64
N PRO A 158 6.81 -3.91 -26.49
CA PRO A 158 6.13 -5.21 -26.47
C PRO A 158 5.23 -5.39 -25.23
N SER A 159 5.57 -4.82 -24.07
CA SER A 159 4.68 -4.83 -22.90
C SER A 159 3.45 -3.96 -23.14
N ARG A 160 3.58 -2.79 -23.79
CA ARG A 160 2.42 -1.94 -24.14
C ARG A 160 1.47 -2.67 -25.07
N ILE A 161 1.98 -3.37 -26.08
CA ILE A 161 1.17 -4.22 -26.97
C ILE A 161 0.44 -5.30 -26.15
N SER A 162 1.15 -5.96 -25.23
CA SER A 162 0.57 -6.99 -24.37
C SER A 162 -0.52 -6.44 -23.46
N ILE A 163 -0.32 -5.25 -22.89
CA ILE A 163 -1.31 -4.56 -22.04
C ILE A 163 -2.53 -4.16 -22.86
N LEU A 164 -2.34 -3.59 -24.04
CA LEU A 164 -3.45 -3.21 -24.94
C LEU A 164 -4.27 -4.45 -25.33
N LYS A 165 -3.60 -5.52 -25.78
CA LYS A 165 -4.25 -6.81 -26.11
C LYS A 165 -4.97 -7.43 -24.92
N ALA A 166 -4.38 -7.37 -23.73
CA ALA A 166 -4.98 -7.90 -22.52
C ALA A 166 -6.22 -7.09 -22.11
N THR A 167 -6.15 -5.77 -22.25
CA THR A 167 -7.24 -4.85 -21.90
C THR A 167 -8.41 -4.98 -22.87
N THR A 168 -8.12 -5.08 -24.18
CA THR A 168 -9.15 -5.20 -25.22
C THR A 168 -9.60 -6.64 -25.47
N ARG A 169 -9.07 -7.64 -24.75
CA ARG A 169 -9.38 -9.07 -24.94
C ARG A 169 -10.87 -9.41 -24.85
N LYS A 170 -11.62 -8.63 -24.07
CA LYS A 170 -13.06 -8.83 -23.84
C LYS A 170 -13.93 -7.83 -24.60
N SER A 171 -13.33 -6.95 -25.40
CA SER A 171 -14.03 -5.91 -26.13
C SER A 171 -14.01 -6.23 -27.62
N PRO A 172 -15.16 -6.14 -28.31
CA PRO A 172 -15.18 -6.30 -29.76
C PRO A 172 -14.40 -5.14 -30.39
N LEU A 173 -13.34 -5.46 -31.11
CA LEU A 173 -12.50 -4.51 -31.83
C LEU A 173 -12.74 -4.69 -33.32
N SER A 174 -12.95 -3.57 -34.01
CA SER A 174 -13.02 -3.59 -35.47
C SER A 174 -11.64 -3.92 -36.06
N GLU A 175 -11.62 -4.56 -37.23
CA GLU A 175 -10.39 -4.89 -37.95
C GLU A 175 -9.52 -3.66 -38.26
N ASP A 176 -10.13 -2.47 -38.26
CA ASP A 176 -9.47 -1.18 -38.51
C ASP A 176 -8.58 -0.70 -37.33
N VAL A 177 -8.60 -1.38 -36.17
CA VAL A 177 -7.85 -0.95 -34.98
C VAL A 177 -6.46 -1.60 -34.91
N ASP A 178 -5.43 -0.81 -35.22
CA ASP A 178 -4.03 -1.23 -35.06
C ASP A 178 -3.48 -0.93 -33.65
N LEU A 179 -3.49 -1.95 -32.79
CA LEU A 179 -2.91 -1.89 -31.44
C LEU A 179 -1.38 -1.70 -31.45
N MET A 180 -0.69 -2.12 -32.51
CA MET A 180 0.75 -1.96 -32.67
C MET A 180 1.10 -0.49 -32.90
N TYR A 181 0.31 0.19 -33.73
CA TYR A 181 0.44 1.63 -33.94
C TYR A 181 0.18 2.41 -32.64
N ILE A 182 -0.88 2.06 -31.90
CA ILE A 182 -1.20 2.69 -30.60
C ILE A 182 -0.05 2.50 -29.61
N ALA A 183 0.57 1.33 -29.55
CA ALA A 183 1.71 1.07 -28.67
C ALA A 183 2.95 1.93 -29.03
N LYS A 184 3.16 2.23 -30.32
CA LYS A 184 4.28 3.08 -30.77
C LYS A 184 4.10 4.53 -30.34
N VAL A 185 2.89 5.08 -30.47
CA VAL A 185 2.61 6.49 -30.14
C VAL A 185 2.46 6.75 -28.65
N THR A 186 2.17 5.73 -27.83
CA THR A 186 1.96 5.83 -26.37
C THR A 186 3.25 5.68 -25.55
N LYS A 187 4.40 6.15 -26.06
CA LYS A 187 5.67 6.09 -25.31
C LYS A 187 5.58 6.93 -24.02
N GLY A 188 5.97 6.34 -22.89
CA GLY A 188 5.97 7.00 -21.59
C GLY A 188 4.61 7.02 -20.88
N PHE A 189 3.63 6.27 -21.39
CA PHE A 189 2.36 5.99 -20.71
C PHE A 189 2.56 4.84 -19.73
N SER A 190 1.92 4.92 -18.56
CA SER A 190 1.85 3.82 -17.62
C SER A 190 0.84 2.77 -18.07
N GLY A 191 0.89 1.57 -17.47
CA GLY A 191 -0.12 0.55 -17.75
C GLY A 191 -1.55 1.04 -17.47
N ALA A 192 -1.73 1.86 -16.43
CA ALA A 192 -3.01 2.47 -16.10
C ALA A 192 -3.49 3.47 -17.16
N ASP A 193 -2.58 4.28 -17.73
CA ASP A 193 -2.95 5.23 -18.78
C ASP A 193 -3.40 4.52 -20.06
N LEU A 194 -2.73 3.41 -20.42
CA LEU A 194 -3.12 2.58 -21.56
C LEU A 194 -4.49 1.93 -21.33
N THR A 195 -4.75 1.46 -20.11
CA THR A 195 -6.06 0.91 -19.75
C THR A 195 -7.15 1.98 -19.83
N GLU A 196 -6.88 3.20 -19.37
CA GLU A 196 -7.84 4.31 -19.44
C GLU A 196 -8.17 4.68 -20.89
N ILE A 197 -7.18 4.72 -21.79
CA ILE A 197 -7.41 4.96 -23.22
C ILE A 197 -8.39 3.92 -23.79
N CYS A 198 -8.16 2.63 -23.53
CA CYS A 198 -9.03 1.55 -24.00
C CYS A 198 -10.44 1.64 -23.40
N GLN A 199 -10.55 1.92 -22.10
CA GLN A 199 -11.85 2.07 -21.43
C GLN A 199 -12.63 3.28 -21.97
N ARG A 200 -11.94 4.38 -22.26
CA ARG A 200 -12.56 5.58 -22.82
C ARG A 200 -13.03 5.35 -24.25
N ALA A 201 -12.25 4.68 -25.09
CA ALA A 201 -12.67 4.29 -26.43
C ALA A 201 -13.92 3.38 -26.38
N CYS A 202 -13.97 2.44 -25.43
CA CYS A 202 -15.14 1.59 -25.19
C CYS A 202 -16.38 2.42 -24.78
N LYS A 203 -16.23 3.38 -23.86
CA LYS A 203 -17.33 4.25 -23.44
C LYS A 203 -17.87 5.12 -24.58
N LEU A 204 -17.01 5.55 -25.50
CA LEU A 204 -17.43 6.30 -26.69
C LEU A 204 -18.27 5.42 -27.63
N ALA A 205 -17.84 4.19 -27.89
CA ALA A 205 -18.61 3.23 -28.69
C ALA A 205 -19.99 2.94 -28.07
N ILE A 206 -20.05 2.77 -26.75
CA ILE A 206 -21.32 2.58 -26.03
C ILE A 206 -22.22 3.81 -26.14
N ARG A 207 -21.65 5.02 -26.02
CA ARG A 207 -22.41 6.26 -26.16
C ARG A 207 -22.99 6.40 -27.57
N GLU A 208 -22.20 6.10 -28.60
CA GLU A 208 -22.67 6.12 -30.00
C GLU A 208 -23.85 5.18 -30.20
N SER A 209 -23.80 3.96 -29.64
CA SER A 209 -24.89 2.99 -29.69
C SER A 209 -26.17 3.52 -29.06
N ILE A 210 -26.09 4.05 -27.84
CA ILE A 210 -27.25 4.60 -27.13
C ILE A 210 -27.85 5.77 -27.92
N GLU A 211 -27.01 6.63 -28.50
CA GLU A 211 -27.48 7.72 -29.35
C GLU A 211 -28.15 7.24 -30.64
N ALA A 212 -27.65 6.16 -31.24
CA ALA A 212 -28.26 5.52 -32.40
C ALA A 212 -29.62 4.88 -32.05
N ASP A 213 -29.73 4.22 -30.90
CA ASP A 213 -30.99 3.60 -30.44
C ASP A 213 -32.06 4.66 -30.15
N ILE A 214 -31.69 5.74 -29.44
CA ILE A 214 -32.60 6.86 -29.18
C ILE A 214 -33.06 7.51 -30.49
N ARG A 215 -32.18 7.61 -31.49
CA ARG A 215 -32.52 8.13 -32.81
C ARG A 215 -33.52 7.22 -33.52
N ARG A 216 -33.26 5.91 -33.52
CA ARG A 216 -34.16 4.90 -34.09
C ARG A 216 -35.54 4.97 -33.43
N GLU A 217 -35.62 5.06 -32.10
CA GLU A 217 -36.88 5.20 -31.38
C GLU A 217 -37.65 6.48 -31.73
N ARG A 218 -36.94 7.60 -31.95
CA ARG A 218 -37.58 8.85 -32.40
C ARG A 218 -38.14 8.73 -33.81
N GLU A 219 -37.39 8.12 -34.73
CA GLU A 219 -37.83 7.89 -36.11
C GLU A 219 -39.06 6.98 -36.18
N LEU A 220 -39.12 5.92 -35.36
CA LEU A 220 -40.31 5.07 -35.18
C LEU A 220 -41.53 5.84 -34.65
N ARG A 221 -41.33 6.79 -33.72
CA ARG A 221 -42.42 7.62 -33.19
C ARG A 221 -42.97 8.59 -34.23
N ASP A 222 -42.10 9.13 -35.09
CA ASP A 222 -42.49 10.09 -36.12
C ASP A 222 -43.11 9.39 -37.35
N ASN A 223 -42.75 8.13 -37.63
CA ASN A 223 -43.31 7.31 -38.73
C ASN A 223 -43.72 5.90 -38.25
N PRO A 224 -44.95 5.73 -37.70
CA PRO A 224 -45.40 4.47 -37.10
C PRO A 224 -45.62 3.31 -38.09
N ASP A 225 -45.69 3.58 -39.41
CA ASP A 225 -45.85 2.55 -40.45
C ASP A 225 -44.50 1.98 -40.94
N GLN A 226 -43.36 2.43 -40.39
CA GLN A 226 -42.05 1.86 -40.74
C GLN A 226 -41.85 0.53 -40.00
N GLU A 227 -41.88 -0.58 -40.74
CA GLU A 227 -41.39 -1.88 -40.28
C GLU A 227 -39.88 -1.78 -40.01
N ILE A 228 -39.51 -1.54 -38.76
CA ILE A 228 -38.11 -1.58 -38.34
C ILE A 228 -37.84 -2.99 -37.83
N ASP A 229 -36.95 -3.69 -38.52
CA ASP A 229 -36.45 -5.00 -38.14
C ASP A 229 -35.79 -4.90 -36.76
N MET A 230 -36.48 -5.38 -35.72
CA MET A 230 -36.06 -5.24 -34.32
C MET A 230 -35.03 -6.30 -33.89
N GLU A 231 -34.53 -7.12 -34.82
CA GLU A 231 -33.88 -8.38 -34.48
C GLU A 231 -32.36 -8.38 -34.32
N GLU A 232 -31.64 -7.29 -34.56
CA GLU A 232 -30.20 -7.26 -34.28
C GLU A 232 -29.75 -5.96 -33.59
N ASP A 233 -29.69 -5.98 -32.27
CA ASP A 233 -28.76 -5.13 -31.52
C ASP A 233 -27.34 -5.63 -31.83
N GLN A 234 -26.78 -5.19 -32.95
CA GLN A 234 -25.40 -5.47 -33.30
C GLN A 234 -24.51 -4.80 -32.28
N VAL A 235 -23.92 -5.62 -31.41
CA VAL A 235 -22.91 -5.20 -30.43
C VAL A 235 -21.91 -4.26 -31.12
N PRO A 236 -21.85 -2.98 -30.73
CA PRO A 236 -20.99 -2.01 -31.41
C PRO A 236 -19.53 -2.40 -31.26
N GLU A 237 -18.84 -2.58 -32.38
CA GLU A 237 -17.40 -2.78 -32.37
C GLU A 237 -16.68 -1.45 -32.06
N ILE A 238 -15.60 -1.50 -31.30
CA ILE A 238 -14.76 -0.33 -31.07
C ILE A 238 -13.97 -0.04 -32.36
N ARG A 239 -14.37 1.02 -33.04
CA ARG A 239 -13.72 1.57 -34.24
C ARG A 239 -12.49 2.41 -33.93
N LYS A 240 -11.69 2.68 -34.96
CA LYS A 240 -10.51 3.57 -34.92
C LYS A 240 -10.86 4.98 -34.42
N GLU A 241 -12.01 5.53 -34.81
CA GLU A 241 -12.46 6.88 -34.45
C GLU A 241 -12.59 7.07 -32.93
N HIS A 242 -13.06 6.03 -32.22
CA HIS A 242 -13.16 6.04 -30.76
C HIS A 242 -11.78 6.13 -30.10
N PHE A 243 -10.77 5.46 -30.67
CA PHE A 243 -9.40 5.55 -30.17
C PHE A 243 -8.77 6.91 -30.47
N GLU A 244 -9.05 7.50 -31.62
CA GLU A 244 -8.57 8.85 -31.95
C GLU A 244 -9.14 9.91 -31.00
N GLU A 245 -10.44 9.83 -30.70
CA GLU A 245 -11.08 10.73 -29.75
C GLU A 245 -10.58 10.48 -28.32
N ALA A 246 -10.45 9.21 -27.89
CA ALA A 246 -9.88 8.87 -26.59
C ALA A 246 -8.45 9.42 -26.44
N MET A 247 -7.64 9.36 -27.50
CA MET A 247 -6.26 9.83 -27.50
C MET A 247 -6.13 11.35 -27.40
N ARG A 248 -7.10 12.13 -27.91
CA ARG A 248 -7.08 13.61 -27.76
C ARG A 248 -7.11 14.06 -26.30
N PHE A 249 -7.77 13.30 -25.44
CA PHE A 249 -7.89 13.60 -24.01
C PHE A 249 -6.92 12.81 -23.15
N ALA A 250 -6.14 11.92 -23.75
CA ALA A 250 -5.17 11.11 -23.04
C ALA A 250 -4.02 11.99 -22.52
N ARG A 251 -3.76 11.89 -21.22
CA ARG A 251 -2.63 12.56 -20.55
C ARG A 251 -1.76 11.52 -19.89
N ARG A 252 -0.44 11.71 -19.96
CA ARG A 252 0.51 10.89 -19.20
C ARG A 252 0.34 11.18 -17.72
N SER A 253 0.10 10.16 -16.91
CA SER A 253 0.02 10.31 -15.46
C SER A 253 1.40 10.47 -14.82
N VAL A 254 2.44 9.91 -15.44
CA VAL A 254 3.81 9.99 -14.93
C VAL A 254 4.61 11.01 -15.73
N THR A 255 5.11 12.04 -15.03
CA THR A 255 5.95 13.09 -15.63
C THR A 255 7.37 12.60 -15.90
N ASP A 256 8.07 13.23 -16.83
CA ASP A 256 9.48 12.89 -17.10
C ASP A 256 10.39 13.15 -15.88
N SER A 257 10.04 14.11 -15.02
CA SER A 257 10.75 14.33 -13.75
C SER A 257 10.57 13.18 -12.78
N ASP A 258 9.38 12.58 -12.73
CA ASP A 258 9.11 11.46 -11.82
C ASP A 258 9.77 10.19 -12.33
N ILE A 259 9.77 9.95 -13.65
CA ILE A 259 10.51 8.84 -14.27
C ILE A 259 11.99 8.90 -13.87
N ARG A 260 12.64 10.06 -14.01
CA ARG A 260 14.06 10.23 -13.62
C ARG A 260 14.30 10.02 -12.13
N LYS A 261 13.39 10.49 -11.26
CA LYS A 261 13.48 10.26 -9.82
C LYS A 261 13.40 8.77 -9.50
N TYR A 262 12.45 8.05 -10.12
CA TYR A 262 12.27 6.62 -9.89
C TYR A 262 13.42 5.78 -10.47
N GLU A 263 13.97 6.14 -11.63
CA GLU A 263 15.18 5.51 -12.17
C GLU A 263 16.38 5.70 -11.24
N MET A 264 16.61 6.93 -10.75
CA MET A 264 17.66 7.21 -9.77
C MET A 264 17.44 6.45 -8.45
N PHE A 265 16.18 6.30 -8.02
CA PHE A 265 15.84 5.53 -6.83
C PHE A 265 16.07 4.03 -7.04
N ALA A 266 15.70 3.47 -8.19
CA ALA A 266 15.94 2.07 -8.54
C ALA A 266 17.45 1.75 -8.58
N GLN A 267 18.26 2.65 -9.13
CA GLN A 267 19.72 2.52 -9.18
C GLN A 267 20.34 2.54 -7.78
N LYS A 268 19.86 3.44 -6.89
CA LYS A 268 20.26 3.48 -5.47
C LYS A 268 19.84 2.22 -4.72
N LEU A 269 18.63 1.70 -4.98
CA LEU A 269 18.12 0.47 -4.35
C LEU A 269 18.93 -0.77 -4.77
N GLN A 270 19.32 -0.87 -6.05
CA GLN A 270 20.19 -1.93 -6.54
C GLN A 270 21.59 -1.85 -5.92
N THR A 271 22.15 -0.64 -5.81
CA THR A 271 23.46 -0.41 -5.18
C THR A 271 23.45 -0.76 -3.69
N ALA A 272 22.38 -0.42 -2.97
CA ALA A 272 22.20 -0.77 -1.55
C ALA A 272 22.06 -2.29 -1.31
N ARG A 273 21.56 -3.05 -2.29
CA ARG A 273 21.52 -4.52 -2.27
C ARG A 273 22.87 -5.18 -2.64
N GLY A 274 23.88 -4.41 -3.06
CA GLY A 274 25.16 -4.89 -3.56
C GLY A 274 26.07 -5.58 -2.53
N PHE A 275 25.77 -5.51 -1.23
CA PHE A 275 26.59 -6.15 -0.19
C PHE A 275 26.56 -7.70 -0.26
N GLY A 276 25.50 -8.28 -0.81
CA GLY A 276 25.33 -9.75 -0.87
C GLY A 276 26.00 -10.45 -2.05
N GLN A 277 26.34 -9.74 -3.14
CA GLN A 277 26.96 -10.37 -4.32
C GLN A 277 28.48 -10.56 -4.21
N SER A 278 29.12 -9.89 -3.26
CA SER A 278 30.57 -10.00 -3.03
C SER A 278 30.94 -10.87 -1.81
N PHE A 279 29.95 -11.49 -1.15
CA PHE A 279 30.20 -12.32 0.02
C PHE A 279 30.64 -13.72 -0.41
N ARG A 280 31.94 -14.02 -0.28
CA ARG A 280 32.48 -15.38 -0.32
C ARG A 280 33.00 -15.75 1.07
N PHE A 281 32.60 -16.90 1.58
CA PHE A 281 33.23 -17.48 2.77
C PHE A 281 34.73 -17.72 2.50
N PRO A 282 35.62 -17.47 3.47
CA PRO A 282 36.98 -17.98 3.40
C PRO A 282 36.90 -19.49 3.22
N GLN A 283 37.51 -20.04 2.16
CA GLN A 283 37.66 -21.49 2.05
C GLN A 283 38.37 -21.99 3.31
N SER A 284 37.73 -22.94 4.00
CA SER A 284 38.29 -23.62 5.14
C SER A 284 39.64 -24.23 4.74
N GLN A 285 40.73 -23.75 5.33
CA GLN A 285 41.99 -24.49 5.35
C GLN A 285 41.73 -25.81 6.08
N GLY A 286 41.67 -26.89 5.30
CA GLY A 286 41.60 -28.25 5.78
C GLY A 286 42.19 -29.18 4.73
N ALA A 287 43.36 -29.74 5.08
CA ALA A 287 44.14 -30.77 4.38
C ALA A 287 45.25 -30.29 3.43
N GLN A 288 46.39 -29.86 4.01
CA GLN A 288 47.69 -30.19 3.42
C GLN A 288 48.25 -31.39 4.16
N GLY A 289 48.23 -32.54 3.46
CA GLY A 289 49.03 -33.70 3.81
C GLY A 289 50.52 -33.39 3.62
N SER A 290 51.32 -33.97 4.51
CA SER A 290 52.77 -33.97 4.47
C SER A 290 53.30 -35.04 3.50
N SER A 291 54.23 -34.66 2.61
CA SER A 291 55.41 -35.41 2.14
C SER A 291 56.02 -34.64 0.95
N GLN A 292 57.14 -33.92 1.14
CA GLN A 292 58.55 -34.36 1.12
C GLN A 292 59.19 -34.24 -0.28
N GLY A 293 60.14 -33.30 -0.39
CA GLY A 293 61.44 -33.55 -1.04
C GLY A 293 61.75 -32.91 -2.39
N GLY A 294 62.60 -31.87 -2.37
CA GLY A 294 63.84 -31.87 -3.18
C GLY A 294 64.02 -30.81 -4.28
N GLY A 295 65.01 -29.91 -4.10
CA GLY A 295 66.04 -29.69 -5.14
C GLY A 295 66.10 -28.34 -5.89
N ALA A 296 66.76 -27.35 -5.25
CA ALA A 296 67.76 -26.37 -5.74
C ALA A 296 67.92 -25.94 -7.23
N GLY A 297 68.17 -24.62 -7.39
CA GLY A 297 68.93 -23.95 -8.47
C GLY A 297 68.10 -22.92 -9.25
N GLY A 298 68.46 -21.65 -9.51
CA GLY A 298 69.66 -20.84 -9.35
C GLY A 298 69.65 -19.72 -10.41
N GLY A 299 70.06 -18.48 -10.08
CA GLY A 299 70.36 -17.37 -11.02
C GLY A 299 69.21 -16.35 -11.20
N ALA A 300 69.25 -15.14 -10.62
CA ALA A 300 70.10 -13.97 -10.89
C ALA A 300 69.73 -13.18 -12.18
N SER A 301 69.05 -12.03 -12.01
CA SER A 301 69.38 -10.73 -12.64
C SER A 301 68.34 -9.65 -12.35
N ASN A 302 68.78 -8.54 -11.75
CA ASN A 302 68.19 -7.19 -11.73
C ASN A 302 69.24 -6.26 -12.40
N PRO A 303 69.06 -4.95 -12.65
CA PRO A 303 67.89 -4.06 -12.89
C PRO A 303 68.24 -3.14 -14.13
N PRO A 304 68.00 -1.79 -14.24
CA PRO A 304 67.08 -0.84 -13.58
C PRO A 304 66.38 0.20 -14.53
N GLY A 305 65.43 0.96 -13.96
CA GLY A 305 65.39 2.42 -14.13
C GLY A 305 64.31 3.01 -15.05
N LEU A 306 63.43 3.83 -14.47
CA LEU A 306 63.21 5.23 -14.84
C LEU A 306 62.25 5.87 -13.81
N GLU A 307 62.84 6.68 -12.93
CA GLU A 307 62.16 7.74 -12.19
C GLU A 307 61.77 8.86 -13.16
N ASP A 308 60.62 9.50 -12.97
CA ASP A 308 60.57 10.95 -12.81
C ASP A 308 59.18 11.47 -12.39
N LYS A 309 59.21 12.29 -11.33
CA LYS A 309 58.39 13.50 -11.03
C LYS A 309 56.89 13.30 -10.76
N GLN A 310 56.39 13.43 -9.53
CA GLN A 310 56.43 14.57 -8.59
C GLN A 310 55.75 15.82 -9.17
N ASP A 311 54.57 16.12 -8.60
CA ASP A 311 53.94 17.43 -8.37
C ASP A 311 52.55 17.11 -7.75
N ASP A 312 52.45 17.01 -6.42
CA ASP A 312 52.08 18.11 -5.51
C ASP A 312 50.89 18.93 -6.01
N LEU A 313 49.79 18.98 -5.24
CA LEU A 313 49.50 20.14 -4.36
C LEU A 313 48.08 20.01 -3.75
N TYR A 314 48.04 19.83 -2.41
CA TYR A 314 47.15 20.44 -1.40
C TYR A 314 45.76 20.96 -1.82
N SER A 315 44.67 20.79 -1.05
CA SER A 315 44.46 20.28 0.30
C SER A 315 42.96 20.15 0.55
#